data_AF-A0A842U6S0-F1
#
_entry.id   AF-A0A842U6S0-F1
#
_cell.length_a   1.000
_cell.length_b   1.000
_cell.length_c   1.000
_cell.angle_alpha   90.00
_cell.angle_beta   90.00
_cell.angle_gamma   90.00
#
_symmetry.space_group_name_H-M   'P 1'
#
loop_
_entity.id
_entity.type
_entity.pdbx_description
1 polymer ?
#
loop_
_entity_poly.entity_id
_entity_poly.type
_entity_poly.pdbx_seq_one_letter_code
_entity_poly.pdbx_strand_id
1 'polypeptide(L)'
;MVKANNFTPTSQKLHYIDPYQTAYKNTRISYQFGRKDGKKAVRFFFKGKPVTTRVKIKKSQGSSFDIRAYGGQYIYSAQMQREECLQVIITRLFEKLGFNVEIEPKLEQFTPDVLIKKAPYRIYIELKAYHKHNLCGDPEIAQAMKYFEMASRIEEESKEPASARMPPRVILITSGTLIDKHESVFAHKSQNHLKFVKKFYKKFILPRRLVNSMDKFIGKMMYIHAHKKFKKNVKIGLRKMNIKFPEDYHNFNTKEYILDFSNYDLLILDAHLFYNLLNDENLKQEAHYFRLIRQTRLEKLIINPEILNLT
;
A
#
# COMPACT_ATOMS: atom_id res chain seq x y z
N MET A 1 -34.85 29.17 -10.13
CA MET A 1 -34.69 28.56 -11.46
C MET A 1 -33.85 27.29 -11.36
N VAL A 2 -34.45 26.13 -11.60
CA VAL A 2 -33.76 24.83 -11.63
C VAL A 2 -32.92 24.79 -12.90
N LYS A 3 -31.58 24.73 -12.81
CA LYS A 3 -30.74 24.50 -13.99
C LYS A 3 -31.08 23.12 -14.55
N ALA A 4 -31.89 23.10 -15.61
CA ALA A 4 -32.16 21.90 -16.39
C ALA A 4 -30.80 21.33 -16.82
N ASN A 5 -30.50 20.16 -16.29
CA ASN A 5 -29.20 19.54 -16.45
C ASN A 5 -29.22 18.86 -17.83
N ASN A 6 -28.90 19.63 -18.90
CA ASN A 6 -28.95 19.34 -20.35
C ASN A 6 -28.28 18.03 -20.78
N PHE A 7 -28.73 16.90 -20.26
CA PHE A 7 -28.22 15.58 -20.59
C PHE A 7 -29.34 14.78 -21.23
N THR A 8 -29.10 14.37 -22.47
CA THR A 8 -29.99 13.50 -23.21
C THR A 8 -29.41 12.09 -23.16
N PRO A 9 -30.06 11.13 -22.45
CA PRO A 9 -29.57 9.76 -22.39
C PRO A 9 -29.63 9.08 -23.76
N THR A 10 -28.63 8.24 -24.08
CA THR A 10 -28.62 7.42 -25.31
C THR A 10 -29.11 5.98 -25.05
N SER A 11 -29.41 5.64 -23.80
CA SER A 11 -29.96 4.35 -23.36
C SER A 11 -30.89 4.61 -22.19
N GLN A 12 -32.03 3.92 -22.12
CA GLN A 12 -32.93 3.99 -20.95
C GLN A 12 -32.41 3.20 -19.75
N LYS A 13 -31.50 2.25 -19.95
CA LYS A 13 -30.96 1.40 -18.89
C LYS A 13 -29.76 2.04 -18.21
N LEU A 14 -29.74 1.98 -16.88
CA LEU A 14 -28.55 2.22 -16.10
C LEU A 14 -27.62 1.01 -16.20
N HIS A 15 -26.36 1.26 -16.52
CA HIS A 15 -25.31 0.26 -16.58
C HIS A 15 -24.48 0.31 -15.29
N TYR A 16 -23.89 -0.79 -14.86
CA TYR A 16 -22.94 -0.82 -13.74
C TYR A 16 -21.51 -0.88 -14.26
N ILE A 17 -20.57 -0.25 -13.55
CA ILE A 17 -19.18 0.06 -14.01
C ILE A 17 -18.41 -1.15 -14.58
N ASP A 18 -18.80 -2.38 -14.29
CA ASP A 18 -18.42 -3.55 -15.08
C ASP A 18 -19.39 -4.71 -14.76
N PRO A 19 -20.11 -5.32 -15.73
CA PRO A 19 -20.86 -6.54 -15.46
C PRO A 19 -19.95 -7.72 -15.04
N TYR A 20 -18.65 -7.65 -15.34
CA TYR A 20 -17.65 -8.68 -15.12
C TYR A 20 -16.74 -8.46 -13.89
N GLN A 21 -16.98 -7.43 -13.07
CA GLN A 21 -16.34 -7.25 -11.77
C GLN A 21 -17.37 -6.87 -10.69
N THR A 22 -17.87 -7.90 -9.98
CA THR A 22 -18.81 -7.78 -8.85
C THR A 22 -18.35 -6.75 -7.79
N ALA A 23 -17.03 -6.54 -7.64
CA ALA A 23 -16.43 -5.52 -6.77
C ALA A 23 -17.00 -4.10 -6.99
N TYR A 24 -17.19 -3.68 -8.25
CA TYR A 24 -17.73 -2.35 -8.55
C TYR A 24 -19.24 -2.25 -8.34
N LYS A 25 -19.98 -3.38 -8.38
CA LYS A 25 -21.42 -3.37 -8.06
C LYS A 25 -21.66 -2.95 -6.60
N ASN A 26 -20.73 -3.26 -5.70
CA ASN A 26 -20.85 -2.92 -4.28
C ASN A 26 -20.79 -1.41 -4.00
N THR A 27 -20.28 -0.58 -4.93
CA THR A 27 -20.29 0.88 -4.76
C THR A 27 -21.69 1.48 -4.95
N ARG A 28 -22.65 0.68 -5.44
CA ARG A 28 -24.03 1.10 -5.80
C ARG A 28 -24.04 2.24 -6.83
N ILE A 29 -22.98 2.32 -7.63
CA ILE A 29 -22.86 3.33 -8.66
C ILE A 29 -23.11 2.72 -10.02
N SER A 30 -24.01 3.39 -10.72
CA SER A 30 -24.38 3.09 -12.07
C SER A 30 -24.10 4.30 -12.95
N TYR A 31 -24.10 4.09 -14.25
CA TYR A 31 -23.85 5.11 -15.22
C TYR A 31 -24.81 4.96 -16.40
N GLN A 32 -24.98 6.05 -17.13
CA GLN A 32 -25.76 6.10 -18.36
C GLN A 32 -24.96 6.90 -19.37
N PHE A 33 -24.82 6.35 -20.58
CA PHE A 33 -24.29 7.11 -21.70
C PHE A 33 -25.35 8.10 -22.19
N GLY A 34 -24.89 9.25 -22.65
CA GLY A 34 -25.75 10.27 -23.21
C GLY A 34 -24.97 11.38 -23.89
N ARG A 35 -25.63 12.51 -24.08
CA ARG A 35 -25.01 13.74 -24.58
C ARG A 35 -25.29 14.87 -23.62
N LYS A 36 -24.27 15.67 -23.29
CA LYS A 36 -24.44 16.94 -22.57
C LYS A 36 -23.99 18.07 -23.50
N ASP A 37 -24.90 19.01 -23.77
CA ASP A 37 -24.66 20.13 -24.69
C ASP A 37 -24.10 19.65 -26.06
N GLY A 38 -24.76 18.65 -26.65
CA GLY A 38 -24.38 18.02 -27.93
C GLY A 38 -23.15 17.09 -27.90
N LYS A 39 -22.33 17.15 -26.86
CA LYS A 39 -21.09 16.36 -26.69
C LYS A 39 -21.35 15.02 -26.00
N LYS A 40 -20.65 13.96 -26.41
CA LYS A 40 -20.74 12.64 -25.75
C LYS A 40 -20.40 12.77 -24.26
N ALA A 41 -21.25 12.24 -23.41
CA ALA A 41 -21.13 12.34 -21.97
C ALA A 41 -21.52 11.03 -21.27
N VAL A 42 -21.08 10.88 -20.03
CA VAL A 42 -21.51 9.83 -19.11
C VAL A 42 -22.08 10.50 -17.87
N ARG A 43 -23.32 10.16 -17.52
CA ARG A 43 -23.94 10.55 -16.25
C ARG A 43 -23.80 9.40 -15.26
N PHE A 44 -23.37 9.71 -14.05
CA PHE A 44 -23.20 8.76 -12.95
C PHE A 44 -24.31 8.94 -11.93
N PHE A 45 -24.71 7.82 -11.33
CA PHE A 45 -25.79 7.73 -10.37
C PHE A 45 -25.34 6.95 -9.14
N PHE A 46 -25.64 7.45 -7.95
CA PHE A 46 -25.49 6.72 -6.69
C PHE A 46 -26.86 6.35 -6.17
N LYS A 47 -27.12 5.05 -5.97
CA LYS A 47 -28.44 4.53 -5.58
C LYS A 47 -29.57 5.09 -6.47
N GLY A 48 -29.33 5.21 -7.76
CA GLY A 48 -30.29 5.73 -8.75
C GLY A 48 -30.42 7.26 -8.84
N LYS A 49 -29.77 8.03 -7.95
CA LYS A 49 -29.79 9.51 -8.01
C LYS A 49 -28.61 10.06 -8.81
N PRO A 50 -28.80 10.99 -9.75
CA PRO A 50 -27.70 11.61 -10.48
C PRO A 50 -26.72 12.32 -9.54
N VAL A 51 -25.41 12.04 -9.67
CA VAL A 51 -24.36 12.65 -8.85
C VAL A 51 -23.46 13.56 -9.69
N THR A 52 -23.01 13.08 -10.84
CA THR A 52 -22.14 13.86 -11.71
C THR A 52 -22.35 13.50 -13.18
N THR A 53 -21.97 14.40 -14.07
CA THR A 53 -21.99 14.19 -15.52
C THR A 53 -20.66 14.64 -16.09
N ARG A 54 -19.95 13.74 -16.78
CA ARG A 54 -18.66 14.01 -17.40
C ARG A 54 -18.79 14.01 -18.92
N VAL A 55 -18.23 15.03 -19.55
CA VAL A 55 -18.22 15.19 -21.01
C VAL A 55 -16.88 14.69 -21.54
N LYS A 56 -16.88 13.93 -22.64
CA LYS A 56 -15.63 13.50 -23.29
C LYS A 56 -14.93 14.73 -23.86
N ILE A 57 -13.78 15.07 -23.28
CA ILE A 57 -12.87 16.09 -23.83
C ILE A 57 -11.99 15.36 -24.86
N LYS A 58 -12.03 15.76 -26.13
CA LYS A 58 -11.21 15.12 -27.18
C LYS A 58 -9.72 15.47 -26.96
N LYS A 59 -8.87 14.45 -26.75
CA LYS A 59 -7.60 14.16 -27.45
C LYS A 59 -6.74 13.16 -26.64
N SER A 60 -7.01 11.89 -26.81
CA SER A 60 -5.96 10.87 -26.90
C SER A 60 -6.50 9.76 -27.80
N GLN A 61 -5.74 9.45 -28.85
CA GLN A 61 -6.03 8.32 -29.74
C GLN A 61 -5.95 7.06 -28.86
N GLY A 62 -7.09 6.40 -28.68
CA GLY A 62 -7.22 5.26 -27.77
C GLY A 62 -7.70 5.67 -26.38
N SER A 63 -9.02 5.75 -26.19
CA SER A 63 -9.61 5.51 -24.88
C SER A 63 -11.14 5.38 -25.03
N SER A 64 -11.63 4.18 -24.74
CA SER A 64 -12.96 3.98 -24.16
C SER A 64 -13.15 4.98 -23.01
N PHE A 65 -14.39 5.39 -22.69
CA PHE A 65 -14.60 6.03 -21.40
C PHE A 65 -14.04 5.06 -20.35
N ASP A 66 -12.95 5.39 -19.66
CA ASP A 66 -12.59 4.64 -18.47
C ASP A 66 -13.58 5.06 -17.39
N ILE A 67 -14.74 4.43 -17.43
CA ILE A 67 -15.88 4.73 -16.55
C ILE A 67 -15.45 4.67 -15.08
N ARG A 68 -14.42 3.87 -14.76
CA ARG A 68 -13.80 3.76 -13.43
C ARG A 68 -13.13 5.07 -13.02
N ALA A 69 -12.36 5.68 -13.90
CA ALA A 69 -11.71 6.98 -13.67
C ALA A 69 -12.72 8.15 -13.73
N TYR A 70 -13.63 8.15 -14.71
CA TYR A 70 -14.59 9.25 -14.92
C TYR A 70 -15.70 9.32 -13.87
N GLY A 71 -16.01 8.21 -13.20
CA GLY A 71 -16.97 8.15 -12.09
C GLY A 71 -16.45 8.75 -10.78
N GLY A 72 -15.17 9.18 -10.72
CA GLY A 72 -14.51 9.61 -9.49
C GLY A 72 -14.20 8.46 -8.54
N GLN A 73 -14.04 7.24 -9.09
CA GLN A 73 -14.05 5.98 -8.32
C GLN A 73 -12.87 5.11 -8.70
N TYR A 74 -11.69 5.73 -8.76
CA TYR A 74 -10.50 5.02 -9.14
C TYR A 74 -10.01 4.21 -7.93
N ILE A 75 -9.88 2.89 -8.08
CA ILE A 75 -9.38 2.03 -7.00
C ILE A 75 -8.09 2.59 -6.42
N TYR A 76 -7.22 3.13 -7.27
CA TYR A 76 -5.95 3.71 -6.84
C TYR A 76 -6.11 4.97 -5.98
N SER A 77 -7.14 5.79 -6.16
CA SER A 77 -7.34 6.95 -5.27
C SER A 77 -7.68 6.52 -3.86
N ALA A 78 -8.46 5.44 -3.69
CA ALA A 78 -8.73 4.87 -2.37
C ALA A 78 -7.52 4.12 -1.78
N GLN A 79 -6.64 3.56 -2.63
CA GLN A 79 -5.37 3.01 -2.18
C GLN A 79 -4.42 4.12 -1.69
N MET A 80 -4.28 5.19 -2.47
CA MET A 80 -3.50 6.38 -2.11
C MET A 80 -3.97 6.98 -0.79
N GLN A 81 -5.28 7.19 -0.58
CA GLN A 81 -5.81 7.66 0.71
C GLN A 81 -5.40 6.77 1.89
N ARG A 82 -5.34 5.45 1.68
CA ARG A 82 -4.91 4.50 2.70
C ARG A 82 -3.41 4.58 2.96
N GLU A 83 -2.61 4.79 1.92
CA GLU A 83 -1.15 4.97 1.98
C GLU A 83 -0.80 6.31 2.65
N GLU A 84 -1.43 7.41 2.24
CA GLU A 84 -1.30 8.76 2.82
C GLU A 84 -1.65 8.75 4.31
N CYS A 85 -2.78 8.14 4.69
CA CYS A 85 -3.17 8.03 6.09
C CYS A 85 -2.14 7.25 6.92
N LEU A 86 -1.55 6.18 6.36
CA LEU A 86 -0.47 5.44 7.02
C LEU A 86 0.81 6.27 7.14
N GLN A 87 1.17 7.05 6.11
CA GLN A 87 2.31 7.96 6.15
C GLN A 87 2.14 9.01 7.25
N VAL A 88 0.95 9.63 7.39
CA VAL A 88 0.67 10.59 8.48
C VAL A 88 0.84 9.95 9.86
N ILE A 89 0.30 8.74 10.05
CA ILE A 89 0.46 7.98 11.32
C ILE A 89 1.95 7.76 11.64
N ILE A 90 2.73 7.36 10.64
CA ILE A 90 4.17 7.10 10.78
C ILE A 90 4.93 8.40 11.10
N THR A 91 4.63 9.48 10.39
CA THR A 91 5.22 10.80 10.66
C THR A 91 4.99 11.22 12.10
N ARG A 92 3.73 11.24 12.55
CA ARG A 92 3.39 11.67 13.91
C ARG A 92 4.02 10.78 14.99
N LEU A 93 4.09 9.46 14.76
CA LEU A 93 4.77 8.54 15.68
C LEU A 93 6.25 8.88 15.82
N PHE A 94 6.97 9.00 14.71
CA PHE A 94 8.41 9.20 14.77
C PHE A 94 8.82 10.63 15.14
N GLU A 95 8.03 11.64 14.77
CA GLU A 95 8.19 13.00 15.30
C GLU A 95 8.02 13.03 16.82
N LYS A 96 7.01 12.33 17.37
CA LYS A 96 6.82 12.19 18.81
C LYS A 96 8.01 11.50 19.51
N LEU A 97 8.65 10.55 18.83
CA LEU A 97 9.87 9.89 19.30
C LEU A 97 11.14 10.75 19.12
N GLY A 98 11.01 11.97 18.58
CA GLY A 98 12.07 12.94 18.38
C GLY A 98 12.95 12.66 17.16
N PHE A 99 12.41 12.02 16.12
CA PHE A 99 13.05 11.86 14.82
C PHE A 99 12.60 12.93 13.85
N ASN A 100 13.51 13.34 12.95
CA ASN A 100 13.17 14.05 11.73
C ASN A 100 12.66 13.04 10.70
N VAL A 101 11.54 13.33 10.06
CA VAL A 101 10.88 12.44 9.10
C VAL A 101 10.96 13.04 7.69
N GLU A 102 11.40 12.25 6.72
CA GLU A 102 11.44 12.58 5.29
C GLU A 102 10.57 11.57 4.54
N ILE A 103 9.54 12.04 3.83
CA ILE A 103 8.64 11.20 3.03
C ILE A 103 9.19 11.07 1.61
N GLU A 104 9.12 9.87 1.05
CA GLU A 104 9.63 9.54 -0.29
C GLU A 104 11.08 10.01 -0.54
N PRO A 105 12.02 9.73 0.38
CA PRO A 105 13.43 10.10 0.25
C PRO A 105 14.05 9.49 -1.00
N LYS A 106 15.05 10.18 -1.56
CA LYS A 106 15.82 9.65 -2.68
C LYS A 106 16.95 8.73 -2.17
N LEU A 107 16.94 7.48 -2.62
CA LEU A 107 18.03 6.51 -2.41
C LEU A 107 18.52 6.03 -3.78
N GLU A 108 19.46 6.78 -4.36
CA GLU A 108 19.88 6.67 -5.77
C GLU A 108 18.70 6.76 -6.75
N GLN A 109 18.33 5.61 -7.34
CA GLN A 109 17.26 5.39 -8.31
C GLN A 109 16.01 4.76 -7.67
N PHE A 110 16.01 4.60 -6.35
CA PHE A 110 14.92 4.05 -5.56
C PHE A 110 14.36 5.09 -4.61
N THR A 111 13.11 4.88 -4.21
CA THR A 111 12.36 5.77 -3.32
C THR A 111 11.73 4.89 -2.24
N PRO A 112 12.39 4.72 -1.08
CA PRO A 112 11.74 4.21 0.12
C PRO A 112 10.53 5.08 0.49
N ASP A 113 9.57 4.53 1.24
CA ASP A 113 8.36 5.28 1.58
C ASP A 113 8.66 6.41 2.59
N VAL A 114 9.51 6.13 3.58
CA VAL A 114 9.91 7.10 4.62
C VAL A 114 11.38 6.90 5.01
N LEU A 115 12.06 7.98 5.39
CA LEU A 115 13.34 7.96 6.09
C LEU A 115 13.22 8.74 7.39
N ILE A 116 13.61 8.12 8.50
CA ILE A 116 13.68 8.77 9.80
C ILE A 116 15.14 8.97 10.23
N LYS A 117 15.43 10.15 10.78
CA LYS A 117 16.78 10.57 11.16
C LYS A 117 16.77 11.15 12.57
N LYS A 118 17.71 10.71 13.39
CA LYS A 118 18.00 11.32 14.70
C LYS A 118 19.44 10.95 14.99
N ALA A 119 20.37 11.89 14.97
CA ALA A 119 21.79 11.54 15.01
C ALA A 119 22.09 10.61 16.21
N PRO A 120 22.79 9.49 16.01
CA PRO A 120 23.43 9.06 14.76
C PRO A 120 22.60 8.08 13.90
N TYR A 121 21.31 7.93 14.18
CA TYR A 121 20.37 6.99 13.57
C TYR A 121 19.86 7.43 12.18
N ARG A 122 19.84 6.48 11.25
CA ARG A 122 19.24 6.58 9.91
C ARG A 122 18.47 5.29 9.58
N ILE A 123 17.15 5.37 9.52
CA ILE A 123 16.29 4.21 9.25
C ILE A 123 15.40 4.47 8.05
N TYR A 124 15.44 3.58 7.08
CA TYR A 124 14.52 3.58 5.96
C TYR A 124 13.30 2.72 6.31
N ILE A 125 12.11 3.18 5.95
CA ILE A 125 10.88 2.49 6.24
C ILE A 125 10.15 2.21 4.93
N GLU A 126 9.77 0.95 4.74
CA GLU A 126 8.86 0.51 3.69
C GLU A 126 7.49 0.30 4.32
N LEU A 127 6.47 0.96 3.78
CA LEU A 127 5.10 0.97 4.25
C LEU A 127 4.21 0.16 3.32
N LYS A 128 3.35 -0.69 3.88
CA LYS A 128 2.38 -1.49 3.10
C LYS A 128 0.99 -1.33 3.68
N ALA A 129 0.28 -0.34 3.16
CA ALA A 129 -1.08 0.01 3.55
C ALA A 129 -2.13 -0.96 2.95
N TYR A 130 -2.17 -2.18 3.47
CA TYR A 130 -3.04 -3.24 2.98
C TYR A 130 -4.28 -3.43 3.85
N HIS A 131 -5.39 -3.84 3.24
CA HIS A 131 -6.52 -4.36 3.99
C HIS A 131 -6.12 -5.66 4.69
N LYS A 132 -6.70 -5.97 5.86
CA LYS A 132 -6.35 -7.14 6.70
C LYS A 132 -6.32 -8.49 5.99
N HIS A 133 -6.97 -8.64 4.84
CA HIS A 133 -7.02 -9.91 4.10
C HIS A 133 -5.96 -10.02 3.00
N ASN A 134 -5.21 -8.95 2.75
CA ASN A 134 -4.12 -8.96 1.79
C ASN A 134 -2.80 -9.23 2.51
N LEU A 135 -2.03 -10.13 1.93
CA LEU A 135 -0.76 -10.63 2.45
C LEU A 135 0.37 -9.70 2.03
N CYS A 136 1.14 -9.23 3.00
CA CYS A 136 2.46 -8.65 2.85
C CYS A 136 3.48 -9.76 3.10
N GLY A 137 4.33 -10.10 2.13
CA GLY A 137 5.30 -11.18 2.35
C GLY A 137 6.59 -11.03 1.57
N ASP A 138 7.16 -12.13 1.09
CA ASP A 138 8.51 -12.16 0.52
C ASP A 138 8.80 -11.08 -0.55
N PRO A 139 7.89 -10.70 -1.47
CA PRO A 139 8.16 -9.63 -2.43
C PRO A 139 8.37 -8.25 -1.78
N GLU A 140 7.65 -7.96 -0.69
CA GLU A 140 7.76 -6.73 0.10
C GLU A 140 9.00 -6.80 1.02
N ILE A 141 9.26 -7.95 1.65
CA ILE A 141 10.48 -8.17 2.44
C ILE A 141 11.72 -7.99 1.56
N ALA A 142 11.73 -8.56 0.35
CA ALA A 142 12.82 -8.39 -0.62
C ALA A 142 12.99 -6.91 -1.03
N GLN A 143 11.91 -6.14 -1.08
CA GLN A 143 11.97 -4.69 -1.37
C GLN A 143 12.66 -3.93 -0.24
N ALA A 144 12.29 -4.23 1.01
CA ALA A 144 12.93 -3.65 2.20
C ALA A 144 14.43 -4.03 2.27
N MET A 145 14.76 -5.30 2.07
CA MET A 145 16.16 -5.77 2.00
C MET A 145 16.95 -5.05 0.89
N LYS A 146 16.34 -4.80 -0.27
CA LYS A 146 16.99 -4.05 -1.35
C LYS A 146 17.40 -2.65 -0.88
N TYR A 147 16.57 -1.94 -0.12
CA TYR A 147 16.95 -0.62 0.40
C TYR A 147 18.08 -0.68 1.40
N PHE A 148 18.10 -1.69 2.27
CA PHE A 148 19.23 -1.92 3.16
C PHE A 148 20.51 -2.08 2.33
N GLU A 149 20.51 -2.98 1.35
CA GLU A 149 21.68 -3.25 0.50
C GLU A 149 22.17 -1.98 -0.21
N MET A 150 21.27 -1.17 -0.78
CA MET A 150 21.66 0.07 -1.46
C MET A 150 22.22 1.10 -0.49
N ALA A 151 21.55 1.30 0.66
CA ALA A 151 22.06 2.21 1.67
C ALA A 151 23.43 1.77 2.21
N SER A 152 23.64 0.47 2.44
CA SER A 152 24.91 -0.05 2.93
C SER A 152 26.05 0.20 1.95
N ARG A 153 25.83 0.01 0.64
CA ARG A 153 26.85 0.28 -0.38
C ARG A 153 27.26 1.75 -0.41
N ILE A 154 26.29 2.66 -0.30
CA ILE A 154 26.56 4.10 -0.25
C ILE A 154 27.41 4.46 0.98
N GLU A 155 27.08 3.89 2.15
CA GLU A 155 27.88 4.10 3.37
C GLU A 155 29.27 3.46 3.27
N GLU A 156 29.40 2.31 2.60
CA GLU A 156 30.69 1.64 2.32
C GLU A 156 31.60 2.47 1.40
N GLU A 157 31.01 3.15 0.42
CA GLU A 157 31.69 4.03 -0.55
C GLU A 157 31.96 5.45 0.01
N SER A 158 31.37 5.80 1.16
CA SER A 158 31.59 7.09 1.81
C SER A 158 33.07 7.32 2.13
N LYS A 159 33.53 8.59 2.02
CA LYS A 159 34.90 8.97 2.44
C LYS A 159 35.05 9.11 3.94
N GLU A 160 33.95 9.02 4.70
CA GLU A 160 33.99 9.10 6.15
C GLU A 160 34.75 7.91 6.76
N PRO A 161 35.49 8.14 7.86
CA PRO A 161 36.18 7.06 8.56
C PRO A 161 35.18 6.01 9.04
N ALA A 162 35.57 4.72 8.99
CA ALA A 162 34.69 3.62 9.36
C ALA A 162 34.09 3.74 10.77
N SER A 163 34.78 4.41 11.69
CA SER A 163 34.30 4.70 13.05
C SER A 163 33.15 5.70 13.11
N ALA A 164 32.96 6.54 12.09
CA ALA A 164 31.84 7.48 11.97
C ALA A 164 30.66 6.91 11.17
N ARG A 165 30.88 5.80 10.43
CA ARG A 165 29.84 5.17 9.62
C ARG A 165 28.87 4.45 10.51
N MET A 166 27.58 4.72 10.30
CA MET A 166 26.52 3.93 10.92
C MET A 166 25.83 3.05 9.89
N PRO A 167 25.75 1.74 10.14
CA PRO A 167 25.09 0.86 9.20
C PRO A 167 23.61 1.23 9.14
N PRO A 168 23.02 1.34 7.94
CA PRO A 168 21.62 1.70 7.80
C PRO A 168 20.75 0.63 8.45
N ARG A 169 19.51 0.98 8.78
CA ARG A 169 18.48 0.02 9.16
C ARG A 169 17.27 0.16 8.26
N VAL A 170 16.53 -0.93 8.14
CA VAL A 170 15.23 -0.91 7.46
C VAL A 170 14.14 -1.44 8.38
N ILE A 171 12.97 -0.81 8.32
CA ILE A 171 11.75 -1.33 8.95
C ILE A 171 10.71 -1.56 7.85
N LEU A 172 10.09 -2.74 7.84
CA LEU A 172 8.90 -3.02 7.04
C LEU A 172 7.67 -2.96 7.95
N ILE A 173 6.73 -2.07 7.65
CA ILE A 173 5.49 -1.90 8.41
C ILE A 173 4.30 -2.18 7.51
N THR A 174 3.38 -3.03 7.95
CA THR A 174 2.17 -3.32 7.19
C THR A 174 0.91 -3.24 8.03
N SER A 175 -0.16 -2.68 7.45
CA SER A 175 -1.52 -2.81 7.99
C SER A 175 -2.24 -4.07 7.49
N GLY A 176 -1.61 -4.84 6.59
CA GLY A 176 -2.11 -6.12 6.07
C GLY A 176 -1.80 -7.32 6.98
N THR A 177 -2.03 -8.52 6.47
CA THR A 177 -1.55 -9.75 7.13
C THR A 177 -0.11 -9.99 6.72
N LEU A 178 0.79 -10.22 7.68
CA LEU A 178 2.17 -10.58 7.39
C LEU A 178 2.27 -12.08 7.09
N ILE A 179 3.21 -12.47 6.22
CA ILE A 179 3.60 -13.87 6.05
C ILE A 179 4.20 -14.42 7.36
N ASP A 180 3.82 -15.65 7.72
CA ASP A 180 4.42 -16.36 8.84
C ASP A 180 5.92 -16.57 8.60
N LYS A 181 6.74 -16.43 9.65
CA LYS A 181 8.19 -16.61 9.54
C LYS A 181 8.55 -17.96 8.90
N HIS A 182 7.90 -19.06 9.31
CA HIS A 182 8.15 -20.40 8.80
C HIS A 182 7.63 -20.62 7.38
N GLU A 183 6.83 -19.70 6.83
CA GLU A 183 6.45 -19.70 5.42
C GLU A 183 7.34 -18.80 4.55
N SER A 184 8.10 -17.88 5.14
CA SER A 184 8.98 -16.96 4.39
C SER A 184 10.22 -17.64 3.85
N VAL A 185 10.53 -17.37 2.58
CA VAL A 185 11.76 -17.87 1.95
C VAL A 185 13.03 -17.36 2.64
N PHE A 186 12.97 -16.22 3.33
CA PHE A 186 14.11 -15.62 4.00
C PHE A 186 14.41 -16.24 5.37
N ALA A 187 13.49 -17.05 5.92
CA ALA A 187 13.74 -17.87 7.10
C ALA A 187 14.31 -19.26 6.76
N HIS A 188 14.16 -19.71 5.51
CA HIS A 188 14.62 -21.03 5.05
C HIS A 188 16.02 -20.97 4.42
N LYS A 189 16.83 -22.00 4.66
CA LYS A 189 18.13 -22.19 3.98
C LYS A 189 18.02 -22.75 2.54
N SER A 190 16.84 -22.71 1.91
CA SER A 190 16.59 -23.47 0.67
C SER A 190 17.34 -22.87 -0.53
N GLN A 191 17.90 -23.69 -1.41
CA GLN A 191 18.70 -23.19 -2.54
C GLN A 191 17.89 -22.59 -3.71
N ASN A 192 16.54 -22.68 -3.73
CA ASN A 192 15.73 -22.22 -4.86
C ASN A 192 14.57 -21.30 -4.47
N HIS A 193 14.93 -20.10 -3.99
CA HIS A 193 13.99 -19.10 -3.48
C HIS A 193 12.91 -18.69 -4.50
N LEU A 194 13.28 -18.52 -5.78
CA LEU A 194 12.35 -18.04 -6.79
C LEU A 194 11.23 -19.04 -7.11
N LYS A 195 11.58 -20.34 -7.21
CA LYS A 195 10.59 -21.40 -7.45
C LYS A 195 9.64 -21.53 -6.25
N PHE A 196 10.18 -21.41 -5.03
CA PHE A 196 9.40 -21.39 -3.80
C PHE A 196 8.36 -20.26 -3.81
N VAL A 197 8.80 -19.01 -3.97
CA VAL A 197 7.90 -17.83 -4.02
C VAL A 197 6.83 -17.98 -5.11
N LYS A 198 7.21 -18.42 -6.32
CA LYS A 198 6.24 -18.64 -7.40
C LYS A 198 5.17 -19.68 -7.02
N LYS A 199 5.55 -20.79 -6.38
CA LYS A 199 4.62 -21.85 -5.96
C LYS A 199 3.73 -21.37 -4.81
N PHE A 200 4.33 -20.71 -3.82
CA PHE A 200 3.63 -20.18 -2.65
C PHE A 200 2.53 -19.20 -3.05
N TYR A 201 2.85 -18.14 -3.79
CA TYR A 201 1.86 -17.10 -4.13
C TYR A 201 0.78 -17.56 -5.11
N LYS A 202 1.02 -18.63 -5.89
CA LYS A 202 0.01 -19.22 -6.77
C LYS A 202 -1.23 -19.69 -5.98
N LYS A 203 -1.07 -20.11 -4.72
CA LYS A 203 -2.18 -20.59 -3.86
C LYS A 203 -3.19 -19.49 -3.50
N PHE A 204 -2.76 -18.22 -3.52
CA PHE A 204 -3.61 -17.08 -3.19
C PHE A 204 -4.29 -16.42 -4.40
N ILE A 205 -3.98 -16.86 -5.63
CA ILE A 205 -4.56 -16.29 -6.85
C ILE A 205 -6.01 -16.78 -6.98
N LEU A 206 -6.96 -15.96 -6.54
CA LEU A 206 -8.38 -16.30 -6.58
C LEU A 206 -8.92 -16.41 -8.03
N PRO A 207 -9.75 -17.43 -8.32
CA PRO A 207 -10.55 -17.46 -9.54
C PRO A 207 -11.39 -16.19 -9.71
N ARG A 208 -11.58 -15.72 -10.96
CA ARG A 208 -12.27 -14.45 -11.24
C ARG A 208 -13.65 -14.36 -10.60
N ARG A 209 -14.42 -15.46 -10.60
CA ARG A 209 -15.76 -15.55 -9.98
C ARG A 209 -15.78 -15.28 -8.47
N LEU A 210 -14.65 -15.47 -7.77
CA LEU A 210 -14.55 -15.27 -6.32
C LEU A 210 -14.06 -13.87 -5.93
N VAL A 211 -13.75 -13.01 -6.91
CA VAL A 211 -13.34 -11.63 -6.70
C VAL A 211 -14.58 -10.74 -6.57
N ASN A 212 -15.12 -10.70 -5.35
CA ASN A 212 -16.33 -9.95 -5.02
C ASN A 212 -16.07 -8.63 -4.27
N SER A 213 -14.82 -8.23 -4.09
CA SER A 213 -14.43 -6.92 -3.56
C SER A 213 -13.18 -6.36 -4.24
N MET A 214 -13.01 -5.04 -4.18
CA MET A 214 -11.87 -4.31 -4.75
C MET A 214 -10.56 -4.70 -4.06
N ASP A 215 -10.55 -4.86 -2.73
CA ASP A 215 -9.36 -5.35 -2.02
C ASP A 215 -8.95 -6.76 -2.48
N LYS A 216 -9.90 -7.66 -2.76
CA LYS A 216 -9.61 -9.00 -3.32
C LYS A 216 -9.10 -8.92 -4.75
N PHE A 217 -9.59 -7.98 -5.55
CA PHE A 217 -9.08 -7.74 -6.89
C PHE A 217 -7.62 -7.28 -6.84
N ILE A 218 -7.31 -6.30 -5.98
CA ILE A 218 -5.95 -5.83 -5.73
C ILE A 218 -5.06 -6.97 -5.24
N GLY A 219 -5.48 -7.72 -4.23
CA GLY A 219 -4.73 -8.86 -3.71
C GLY A 219 -4.41 -9.89 -4.81
N LYS A 220 -5.40 -10.25 -5.64
CA LYS A 220 -5.18 -11.13 -6.79
C LYS A 220 -4.11 -10.59 -7.73
N MET A 221 -4.16 -9.30 -8.08
CA MET A 221 -3.17 -8.68 -8.98
C MET A 221 -1.78 -8.67 -8.36
N MET A 222 -1.67 -8.37 -7.06
CA MET A 222 -0.41 -8.47 -6.33
C MET A 222 0.19 -9.87 -6.42
N TYR A 223 -0.61 -10.93 -6.16
CA TYR A 223 -0.11 -12.31 -6.14
C TYR A 223 0.26 -12.86 -7.52
N ILE A 224 -0.43 -12.44 -8.60
CA ILE A 224 -0.04 -12.77 -9.98
C ILE A 224 1.39 -12.26 -10.28
N HIS A 225 1.72 -11.06 -9.79
CA HIS A 225 2.98 -10.39 -10.06
C HIS A 225 4.05 -10.55 -8.97
N ALA A 226 3.71 -11.21 -7.85
CA ALA A 226 4.59 -11.40 -6.69
C ALA A 226 5.98 -11.94 -7.06
N HIS A 227 6.05 -13.02 -7.85
CA HIS A 227 7.33 -13.62 -8.25
C HIS A 227 8.17 -12.68 -9.13
N LYS A 228 7.54 -11.83 -9.96
CA LYS A 228 8.26 -10.85 -10.80
C LYS A 228 8.83 -9.74 -9.93
N LYS A 229 8.04 -9.24 -8.97
CA LYS A 229 8.47 -8.24 -7.99
C LYS A 229 9.64 -8.77 -7.14
N PHE A 230 9.50 -9.97 -6.59
CA PHE A 230 10.56 -10.65 -5.85
C PHE A 230 11.85 -10.77 -6.69
N LYS A 231 11.76 -11.34 -7.91
CA LYS A 231 12.91 -11.48 -8.82
C LYS A 231 13.61 -10.14 -9.08
N LYS A 232 12.85 -9.06 -9.31
CA LYS A 232 13.40 -7.72 -9.54
C LYS A 232 14.22 -7.24 -8.34
N ASN A 233 13.71 -7.44 -7.12
CA ASN A 233 14.37 -6.95 -5.90
C ASN A 233 15.59 -7.78 -5.50
N VAL A 234 15.61 -9.09 -5.73
CA VAL A 234 16.77 -9.94 -5.39
C VAL A 234 17.89 -9.92 -6.45
N LYS A 235 17.61 -9.43 -7.67
CA LYS A 235 18.57 -9.43 -8.79
C LYS A 235 19.85 -8.64 -8.49
N ILE A 236 19.80 -7.66 -7.58
CA ILE A 236 20.94 -6.81 -7.23
C ILE A 236 22.02 -7.51 -6.38
N GLY A 237 21.78 -8.76 -5.97
CA GLY A 237 22.67 -9.51 -5.08
C GLY A 237 22.53 -9.02 -3.64
N LEU A 238 21.54 -9.55 -2.92
CA LEU A 238 21.33 -9.20 -1.50
C LEU A 238 22.36 -9.93 -0.63
N ARG A 239 23.04 -9.21 0.25
CA ARG A 239 23.88 -9.83 1.29
C ARG A 239 23.04 -10.58 2.32
N LYS A 240 23.71 -11.38 3.15
CA LYS A 240 23.08 -11.98 4.33
C LYS A 240 22.73 -10.87 5.32
N MET A 241 21.48 -10.84 5.77
CA MET A 241 20.96 -9.82 6.69
C MET A 241 20.39 -10.50 7.93
N ASN A 242 20.52 -9.85 9.08
CA ASN A 242 19.82 -10.20 10.29
C ASN A 242 18.38 -9.64 10.23
N ILE A 243 17.45 -10.48 9.78
CA ILE A 243 16.03 -10.13 9.65
C ILE A 243 15.30 -10.56 10.93
N LYS A 244 14.59 -9.63 11.57
CA LYS A 244 13.76 -9.89 12.75
C LYS A 244 12.29 -9.92 12.37
N PHE A 245 11.71 -11.11 12.47
CA PHE A 245 10.27 -11.31 12.32
C PHE A 245 9.56 -11.07 13.67
N PRO A 246 8.27 -10.69 13.69
CA PRO A 246 7.51 -10.48 14.93
C PRO A 246 7.67 -11.59 15.97
N GLU A 247 7.70 -12.84 15.52
CA GLU A 247 7.87 -14.04 16.34
C GLU A 247 9.17 -14.02 17.15
N ASP A 248 10.21 -13.32 16.66
CA ASP A 248 11.54 -13.23 17.31
C ASP A 248 11.60 -12.24 18.47
N TYR A 249 10.62 -11.34 18.62
CA TYR A 249 10.68 -10.26 19.60
C TYR A 249 9.33 -9.83 20.19
N HIS A 250 8.28 -10.62 20.00
CA HIS A 250 6.91 -10.32 20.46
C HIS A 250 6.74 -10.05 21.97
N ASN A 251 7.69 -10.48 22.82
CA ASN A 251 7.65 -10.29 24.28
C ASN A 251 8.38 -9.03 24.76
N PHE A 252 8.97 -8.26 23.85
CA PHE A 252 9.75 -7.09 24.21
C PHE A 252 9.01 -5.80 23.89
N ASN A 253 9.42 -4.73 24.56
CA ASN A 253 8.93 -3.40 24.26
C ASN A 253 9.29 -3.04 22.80
N THR A 254 8.28 -2.86 21.95
CA THR A 254 8.47 -2.62 20.52
C THR A 254 9.24 -1.32 20.27
N LYS A 255 9.06 -0.30 21.13
CA LYS A 255 9.81 0.95 21.07
C LYS A 255 11.31 0.71 21.27
N GLU A 256 11.66 -0.07 22.30
CA GLU A 256 13.05 -0.40 22.59
C GLU A 256 13.70 -1.15 21.43
N TYR A 257 12.96 -2.08 20.80
CA TYR A 257 13.47 -2.78 19.62
C TYR A 257 13.73 -1.88 18.42
N ILE A 258 12.86 -0.90 18.15
CA ILE A 258 13.08 0.10 17.09
C ILE A 258 14.33 0.94 17.39
N LEU A 259 14.63 1.17 18.67
CA LEU A 259 15.76 1.96 19.14
C LEU A 259 17.01 1.13 19.40
N ASP A 260 16.95 -0.21 19.33
CA ASP A 260 18.09 -1.10 19.50
C ASP A 260 18.66 -1.54 18.15
N PHE A 261 19.51 -0.65 17.63
CA PHE A 261 20.13 -0.79 16.32
C PHE A 261 21.18 -1.90 16.26
N SER A 262 21.58 -2.52 17.37
CA SER A 262 22.57 -3.60 17.36
C SER A 262 22.00 -4.93 16.86
N ASN A 263 20.68 -5.07 16.91
CA ASN A 263 20.04 -6.37 16.91
C ASN A 263 19.36 -6.77 15.60
N TYR A 264 19.37 -5.92 14.56
CA TYR A 264 18.78 -6.24 13.27
C TYR A 264 19.38 -5.40 12.13
N ASP A 265 19.23 -5.89 10.91
CA ASP A 265 19.42 -5.13 9.67
C ASP A 265 18.04 -4.72 9.10
N LEU A 266 17.07 -5.63 9.19
CA LEU A 266 15.67 -5.45 8.82
C LEU A 266 14.75 -5.88 9.96
N LEU A 267 13.92 -4.96 10.45
CA LEU A 267 12.85 -5.25 11.42
C LEU A 267 11.50 -5.30 10.68
N ILE A 268 10.72 -6.34 10.91
CA ILE A 268 9.40 -6.49 10.30
C ILE A 268 8.33 -6.33 11.38
N LEU A 269 7.53 -5.27 11.30
CA LEU A 269 6.43 -4.99 12.23
C LEU A 269 5.10 -5.42 11.59
N ASP A 270 4.40 -6.34 12.25
CA ASP A 270 3.04 -6.67 11.89
C ASP A 270 2.05 -5.61 12.40
N ALA A 271 0.79 -5.75 11.98
CA ALA A 271 -0.25 -4.81 12.37
C ALA A 271 -0.55 -4.82 13.88
N HIS A 272 -0.31 -5.91 14.58
CA HIS A 272 -0.60 -5.99 16.01
C HIS A 272 0.45 -5.24 16.82
N LEU A 273 1.73 -5.51 16.58
CA LEU A 273 2.86 -4.84 17.22
C LEU A 273 2.82 -3.33 16.94
N PHE A 274 2.57 -2.94 15.69
CA PHE A 274 2.48 -1.51 15.35
C PHE A 274 1.29 -0.82 16.03
N TYR A 275 0.13 -1.48 16.12
CA TYR A 275 -1.01 -0.93 16.87
C TYR A 275 -0.71 -0.77 18.36
N ASN A 276 -0.01 -1.72 18.98
CA ASN A 276 0.37 -1.63 20.38
C ASN A 276 1.37 -0.50 20.62
N LEU A 277 2.38 -0.37 19.75
CA LEU A 277 3.33 0.75 19.79
C LEU A 277 2.63 2.11 19.77
N LEU A 278 1.61 2.30 18.92
CA LEU A 278 0.84 3.55 18.89
C LEU A 278 0.10 3.79 20.22
N ASN A 279 -0.44 2.75 20.86
CA ASN A 279 -1.11 2.91 22.16
C ASN A 279 -0.13 3.19 23.30
N ASP A 280 1.03 2.52 23.31
CA ASP A 280 2.08 2.70 24.31
C ASP A 280 2.64 4.13 24.26
N GLU A 281 2.76 4.69 23.05
CA GLU A 281 3.11 6.10 22.85
C GLU A 281 1.93 7.05 23.01
N ASN A 282 0.78 6.60 23.53
CA ASN A 282 -0.43 7.41 23.74
C ASN A 282 -0.89 8.18 22.47
N LEU A 283 -0.78 7.55 21.30
CA LEU A 283 -1.26 8.03 20.00
C LEU A 283 -2.61 7.37 19.65
N LYS A 284 -3.61 7.61 20.51
CA LYS A 284 -4.93 6.96 20.43
C LYS A 284 -5.67 7.25 19.13
N GLN A 285 -5.51 8.47 18.58
CA GLN A 285 -6.12 8.85 17.32
C GLN A 285 -5.49 8.06 16.17
N GLU A 286 -4.16 8.03 16.09
CA GLU A 286 -3.41 7.30 15.08
C GLU A 286 -3.72 5.79 15.15
N ALA A 287 -3.80 5.21 16.35
CA ALA A 287 -4.21 3.83 16.56
C ALA A 287 -5.63 3.55 16.02
N HIS A 288 -6.57 4.49 16.22
CA HIS A 288 -7.91 4.42 15.66
C HIS A 288 -7.88 4.41 14.12
N TYR A 289 -7.15 5.34 13.50
CA TYR A 289 -7.05 5.43 12.03
C TYR A 289 -6.28 4.25 11.44
N PHE A 290 -5.26 3.73 12.11
CA PHE A 290 -4.57 2.50 11.70
C PHE A 290 -5.53 1.31 11.63
N ARG A 291 -6.43 1.20 12.61
CA ARG A 291 -7.52 0.20 12.59
C ARG A 291 -8.48 0.43 11.43
N LEU A 292 -8.84 1.68 11.13
CA LEU A 292 -9.69 2.03 9.98
C LEU A 292 -9.03 1.67 8.65
N ILE A 293 -7.75 1.98 8.46
CA ILE A 293 -6.95 1.59 7.29
C ILE A 293 -7.05 0.09 7.04
N ARG A 294 -6.85 -0.71 8.11
CA ARG A 294 -6.83 -2.18 8.06
C ARG A 294 -8.19 -2.80 7.76
N GLN A 295 -9.29 -2.17 8.18
CA GLN A 295 -10.65 -2.75 8.14
C GLN A 295 -11.54 -2.16 7.05
N THR A 296 -11.27 -0.94 6.59
CA THR A 296 -12.13 -0.26 5.63
C THR A 296 -11.82 -0.74 4.23
N ARG A 297 -12.84 -1.32 3.59
CA ARG A 297 -12.73 -1.77 2.20
C ARG A 297 -12.61 -0.59 1.25
N LEU A 298 -11.91 -0.77 0.13
CA LEU A 298 -11.70 0.29 -0.87
C LEU A 298 -13.02 0.86 -1.40
N GLU A 299 -14.07 0.03 -1.57
CA GLU A 299 -15.39 0.51 -1.99
C GLU A 299 -15.99 1.51 -1.02
N LYS A 300 -15.73 1.35 0.28
CA LYS A 300 -16.23 2.28 1.31
C LYS A 300 -15.48 3.61 1.26
N LEU A 301 -14.15 3.57 1.07
CA LEU A 301 -13.33 4.78 0.93
C LEU A 301 -13.70 5.58 -0.31
N ILE A 302 -13.99 4.89 -1.42
CA ILE A 302 -14.49 5.52 -2.64
C ILE A 302 -15.83 6.26 -2.41
N ILE A 303 -16.70 5.73 -1.54
CA ILE A 303 -18.00 6.35 -1.23
C ILE A 303 -17.84 7.49 -0.22
N ASN A 304 -16.98 7.32 0.77
CA ASN A 304 -16.75 8.29 1.83
C ASN A 304 -15.24 8.43 2.12
N PRO A 305 -14.56 9.37 1.44
CA PRO A 305 -13.14 9.64 1.65
C PRO A 305 -12.81 10.10 3.07
N GLU A 306 -13.75 10.76 3.76
CA GLU A 306 -13.54 11.31 5.10
C GLU A 306 -13.24 10.25 6.18
N ILE A 307 -13.51 8.97 5.89
CA ILE A 307 -13.19 7.86 6.81
C ILE A 307 -11.70 7.86 7.20
N LEU A 308 -10.81 8.23 6.27
CA LEU A 308 -9.37 8.25 6.49
C LEU A 308 -8.79 9.67 6.50
N ASN A 309 -9.62 10.69 6.72
CA ASN A 309 -9.15 12.06 6.86
C ASN A 309 -8.52 12.24 8.25
N LEU A 310 -7.26 11.85 8.36
CA LEU A 310 -6.36 12.18 9.47
C LEU A 310 -5.52 13.36 9.01
N THR A 311 -6.07 14.57 9.12
CA THR A 311 -5.35 15.82 8.90
C THR A 311 -5.04 16.51 10.23
#